data_AF-A0A401QQF8-F1
#
_entry.id   AF-A0A401QQF8-F1
#
_cell.length_a   1.000
_cell.length_b   1.000
_cell.length_c   1.000
_cell.angle_alpha   90.00
_cell.angle_beta   90.00
_cell.angle_gamma   90.00
#
_symmetry.space_group_name_H-M   'P 1'
#
loop_
_entity.id
_entity.type
_entity.pdbx_description
1 polymer ?
#
loop_
_entity_poly.entity_id
_entity_poly.type
_entity_poly.pdbx_seq_one_letter_code
_entity_poly.pdbx_strand_id
1 'polypeptide(L)'
;MLDALGTDAVRFEAKGTDRAAWAAQLAQLVEDGAEFTGVVSLLAAVEEHHPDLASVPLGLGQTLVLVQALGDAGLTAPLWCLTRGAVTTGPDDPLDSPVQGSLWGLGRVVALEHPDRWGGLIDLPATLDGRAAHRLAGLLAEPSGEDQLAVRATGVRARRLVHATPATPRRENRWHGRGTCLITGGTGGIGGRIARWMAERGAAHLVLTSRRGPDAPGAAELRAELEALGARVTLAACDVADRAALAALLADLPADQPLSSVFHSAGVADGDAPVADLTLDQLDALLRAKLTAAHHLHDLTAGRDLDAFVLFSSGAAVWGSGGQPGYAAANAYLDALAAHRRCLGLPGASVAWGTWGEVGMATVPEVHQRLHRQGVRAMAPDLAIGALQQMLEDGDTTLAVTLMDWEAFAPSFTAGRPSALFSTVPEAVRALHDDGDAVAGDSPAAPPLRRHLEELSAAERGRALVEAVRAEASATLGHANPDAVPAGRAFRDVGFDSVTAVELRNRLRAALGLPLPAALVFDHPTPTALAGHLGTLLFGTAPEAPGNGRPDDPDARIREALATVPLGRLRKAGLLDMVLKLADSEATDDPAPEAADPAESLDDMDAEALLRLATENSAN
;
A
#
# COMPACT_ATOMS: atom_id res chain seq x y z
N MET A 1 21.23 -4.38 23.10
CA MET A 1 19.89 -4.32 22.49
C MET A 1 18.95 -5.30 23.17
N LEU A 2 19.28 -6.60 23.21
CA LEU A 2 18.50 -7.57 23.98
C LEU A 2 18.36 -7.17 25.46
N ASP A 3 19.43 -6.64 26.06
CA ASP A 3 19.37 -6.10 27.43
C ASP A 3 18.42 -4.89 27.57
N ALA A 4 18.16 -4.15 26.50
CA ALA A 4 17.23 -3.01 26.49
C ALA A 4 15.76 -3.45 26.39
N LEU A 5 15.50 -4.67 25.92
CA LEU A 5 14.16 -5.27 25.82
C LEU A 5 13.80 -6.07 27.09
N GLY A 6 14.74 -6.24 28.02
CA GLY A 6 14.57 -7.01 29.25
C GLY A 6 14.78 -8.51 29.06
N THR A 7 14.91 -9.22 30.19
CA THR A 7 15.12 -10.68 30.22
C THR A 7 13.86 -11.47 29.87
N ASP A 8 12.69 -10.85 29.98
CA ASP A 8 11.38 -11.49 29.81
C ASP A 8 10.89 -11.40 28.36
N ALA A 9 11.66 -10.77 27.47
CA ALA A 9 11.33 -10.67 26.06
C ALA A 9 11.36 -12.06 25.38
N VAL A 10 10.19 -12.50 24.91
CA VAL A 10 10.06 -13.71 24.09
C VAL A 10 10.73 -13.48 22.74
N ARG A 11 11.50 -14.48 22.29
CA ARG A 11 12.22 -14.41 21.01
C ARG A 11 11.54 -15.32 19.99
N PHE A 12 11.23 -14.73 18.84
CA PHE A 12 10.77 -15.45 17.67
C PHE A 12 11.85 -15.40 16.57
N GLU A 13 12.38 -16.56 16.19
CA GLU A 13 13.35 -16.66 15.10
C GLU A 13 12.64 -16.84 13.76
N ALA A 14 12.54 -15.75 13.00
CA ALA A 14 11.98 -15.70 11.66
C ALA A 14 12.90 -16.42 10.64
N LYS A 15 12.76 -17.75 10.51
CA LYS A 15 13.53 -18.55 9.55
C LYS A 15 12.85 -18.60 8.19
N GLY A 16 13.58 -18.28 7.12
CA GLY A 16 13.05 -18.26 5.76
C GLY A 16 12.03 -17.14 5.55
N THR A 17 11.00 -17.42 4.75
CA THR A 17 9.93 -16.49 4.35
C THR A 17 8.57 -17.21 4.26
N ASP A 18 8.36 -18.25 5.08
CA ASP A 18 7.11 -19.04 5.09
C ASP A 18 6.03 -18.40 5.99
N ARG A 19 5.10 -17.70 5.35
CA ARG A 19 3.96 -17.03 6.00
C ARG A 19 3.12 -17.98 6.85
N ALA A 20 2.76 -19.15 6.32
CA ALA A 20 1.85 -20.07 7.00
C ALA A 20 2.51 -20.71 8.22
N ALA A 21 3.79 -21.08 8.09
CA ALA A 21 4.56 -21.60 9.21
C ALA A 21 4.72 -20.57 10.33
N TRP A 22 5.01 -19.31 9.99
CA TRP A 22 5.14 -18.24 10.98
C TRP A 22 3.80 -17.92 11.64
N ALA A 23 2.70 -17.87 10.90
CA ALA A 23 1.37 -17.65 11.45
C ALA A 23 1.01 -18.73 12.49
N ALA A 24 1.28 -20.01 12.18
CA ALA A 24 1.03 -21.11 13.11
C ALA A 24 1.91 -21.01 14.38
N GLN A 25 3.20 -20.67 14.22
CA GLN A 25 4.11 -20.51 15.36
C GLN A 25 3.73 -19.31 16.25
N LEU A 26 3.34 -18.19 15.64
CA LEU A 26 2.89 -17.00 16.37
C LEU A 26 1.55 -17.25 17.07
N ALA A 27 0.63 -17.98 16.43
CA ALA A 27 -0.64 -18.38 17.05
C ALA A 27 -0.41 -19.26 18.29
N GLN A 28 0.55 -20.19 18.25
CA GLN A 28 0.91 -21.01 19.41
C GLN A 28 1.38 -20.15 20.59
N LEU A 29 2.18 -19.09 20.35
CA LEU A 29 2.61 -18.19 21.42
C LEU A 29 1.43 -17.49 22.09
N VAL A 30 0.38 -17.16 21.33
CA VAL A 30 -0.85 -16.56 21.87
C VAL A 30 -1.68 -17.60 22.63
N GLU A 31 -1.81 -18.82 22.11
CA GLU A 31 -2.54 -19.92 22.76
C GLU A 31 -1.90 -20.36 24.09
N ASP A 32 -0.59 -20.25 24.21
CA ASP A 32 0.16 -20.50 25.44
C ASP A 32 -0.09 -19.43 26.53
N GLY A 33 -0.98 -18.46 26.26
CA GLY A 33 -1.43 -17.42 27.19
C GLY A 33 -0.51 -16.21 27.26
N ALA A 34 0.39 -16.03 26.30
CA ALA A 34 1.26 -14.86 26.26
C ALA A 34 0.51 -13.63 25.73
N GLU A 35 0.39 -12.59 26.56
CA GLU A 35 0.00 -11.26 26.13
C GLU A 35 1.25 -10.43 25.82
N PHE A 36 1.32 -9.87 24.62
CA PHE A 36 2.45 -9.04 24.18
C PHE A 36 2.07 -7.56 24.21
N THR A 37 2.91 -6.74 24.85
CA THR A 37 2.75 -5.29 24.85
C THR A 37 3.23 -4.63 23.55
N GLY A 38 4.03 -5.35 22.75
CA GLY A 38 4.52 -4.93 21.46
C GLY A 38 5.37 -6.00 20.79
N VAL A 39 5.56 -5.86 19.48
CA VAL A 39 6.48 -6.70 18.68
C VAL A 39 7.64 -5.82 18.22
N VAL A 40 8.88 -6.20 18.51
CA VAL A 40 10.07 -5.45 18.07
C VAL A 40 10.80 -6.26 17.01
N SER A 41 10.69 -5.83 15.75
CA SER A 41 11.36 -6.46 14.61
C SER A 41 12.78 -5.95 14.41
N LEU A 42 13.71 -6.88 14.27
CA LEU A 42 15.14 -6.66 13.98
C LEU A 42 15.52 -7.13 12.58
N LEU A 43 14.53 -7.50 11.76
CA LEU A 43 14.72 -8.16 10.46
C LEU A 43 15.45 -7.26 9.46
N ALA A 44 15.38 -5.94 9.63
CA ALA A 44 16.09 -4.98 8.79
C ALA A 44 17.61 -5.19 8.78
N ALA A 45 18.19 -5.82 9.83
CA ALA A 45 19.63 -6.11 9.87
C ALA A 45 20.08 -7.13 8.81
N VAL A 46 19.15 -7.86 8.19
CA VAL A 46 19.42 -8.85 7.14
C VAL A 46 19.31 -8.17 5.77
N GLU A 47 20.43 -7.66 5.27
CA GLU A 47 20.48 -6.91 4.00
C GLU A 47 20.86 -7.77 2.78
N GLU A 48 21.25 -9.02 3.00
CA GLU A 48 21.51 -9.95 1.91
C GLU A 48 20.26 -10.17 1.05
N HIS A 49 20.45 -10.48 -0.23
CA HIS A 49 19.34 -10.75 -1.13
C HIS A 49 18.69 -12.09 -0.80
N HIS A 50 17.38 -12.19 -1.01
CA HIS A 50 16.64 -13.43 -0.94
C HIS A 50 17.23 -14.45 -1.95
N PRO A 51 17.41 -15.72 -1.57
CA PRO A 51 18.09 -16.72 -2.42
C PRO A 51 17.41 -16.91 -3.78
N ASP A 52 16.08 -16.84 -3.81
CA ASP A 52 15.29 -17.06 -5.03
C ASP A 52 14.83 -15.76 -5.72
N LEU A 53 14.99 -14.61 -5.06
CA LEU A 53 14.41 -13.33 -5.51
C LEU A 53 15.47 -12.24 -5.45
N ALA A 54 16.18 -12.08 -6.57
CA ALA A 54 17.42 -11.31 -6.64
C ALA A 54 17.27 -9.81 -6.35
N SER A 55 16.06 -9.25 -6.40
CA SER A 55 15.80 -7.84 -6.14
C SER A 55 15.27 -7.57 -4.72
N VAL A 56 14.96 -8.62 -3.96
CA VAL A 56 14.35 -8.52 -2.62
C VAL A 56 15.44 -8.69 -1.55
N PRO A 57 15.77 -7.66 -0.75
CA PRO A 57 16.51 -7.84 0.48
C PRO A 57 15.74 -8.78 1.41
N LEU A 58 16.41 -9.80 1.94
CA LEU A 58 15.77 -10.84 2.75
C LEU A 58 15.05 -10.23 3.95
N GLY A 59 15.66 -9.30 4.68
CA GLY A 59 15.04 -8.61 5.80
C GLY A 59 13.77 -7.82 5.44
N LEU A 60 13.69 -7.26 4.22
CA LEU A 60 12.50 -6.59 3.72
C LEU A 60 11.38 -7.60 3.42
N GLY A 61 11.71 -8.70 2.72
CA GLY A 61 10.76 -9.78 2.45
C GLY A 61 10.25 -10.44 3.73
N GLN A 62 11.13 -10.69 4.69
CA GLN A 62 10.78 -11.18 6.02
C GLN A 62 9.89 -10.20 6.79
N THR A 63 10.11 -8.89 6.66
CA THR A 63 9.25 -7.89 7.30
C THR A 63 7.84 -7.91 6.72
N LEU A 64 7.70 -8.04 5.39
CA LEU A 64 6.38 -8.21 4.75
C LEU A 64 5.67 -9.46 5.28
N VAL A 65 6.36 -10.60 5.28
CA VAL A 65 5.81 -11.88 5.76
C VAL A 65 5.46 -11.81 7.25
N LEU A 66 6.26 -11.13 8.08
CA LEU A 66 5.97 -10.93 9.51
C LEU A 66 4.67 -10.14 9.70
N VAL A 67 4.48 -9.04 8.97
CA VAL A 67 3.26 -8.22 9.06
C VAL A 67 2.03 -9.04 8.67
N GLN A 68 2.14 -9.89 7.66
CA GLN A 68 1.08 -10.79 7.23
C GLN A 68 0.79 -11.87 8.29
N ALA A 69 1.83 -12.56 8.76
CA ALA A 69 1.72 -13.64 9.74
C ALA A 69 1.16 -13.17 11.09
N LEU A 70 1.51 -11.97 11.55
CA LEU A 70 0.91 -11.35 12.74
C LEU A 70 -0.59 -11.17 12.59
N GLY A 71 -1.04 -10.74 11.39
CA GLY A 71 -2.46 -10.61 11.08
C GLY A 71 -3.18 -11.96 11.06
N ASP A 72 -2.60 -12.95 10.38
CA ASP A 72 -3.16 -14.31 10.29
C ASP A 72 -3.26 -15.00 11.66
N ALA A 73 -2.30 -14.73 12.56
CA ALA A 73 -2.26 -15.26 13.92
C ALA A 73 -3.18 -14.50 14.91
N GLY A 74 -3.79 -13.38 14.48
CA GLY A 74 -4.59 -12.53 15.37
C GLY A 74 -3.78 -11.79 16.44
N LEU A 75 -2.47 -11.65 16.26
CA LEU A 75 -1.59 -10.96 17.21
C LEU A 75 -1.64 -9.45 16.92
N THR A 76 -2.33 -8.71 17.79
CA THR A 76 -2.65 -7.27 17.60
C THR A 76 -1.67 -6.31 18.26
N ALA A 77 -0.68 -6.82 18.99
CA ALA A 77 0.34 -5.99 19.64
C ALA A 77 1.07 -5.09 18.62
N PRO A 78 1.36 -3.82 18.96
CA PRO A 78 1.96 -2.88 18.03
C PRO A 78 3.33 -3.33 17.52
N LEU A 79 3.49 -3.40 16.19
CA LEU A 79 4.77 -3.72 15.56
C LEU A 79 5.67 -2.49 15.44
N TRP A 80 6.86 -2.58 16.02
CA TRP A 80 7.96 -1.63 15.86
C TRP A 80 9.07 -2.25 15.01
N CYS A 81 9.39 -1.63 13.89
CA CYS A 81 10.51 -2.05 13.04
C CYS A 81 11.75 -1.20 13.33
N LEU A 82 12.83 -1.86 13.76
CA LEU A 82 14.10 -1.19 14.03
C LEU A 82 15.00 -1.25 12.80
N THR A 83 15.65 -0.13 12.51
CA THR A 83 16.68 0.02 11.48
C THR A 83 17.93 0.65 12.08
N ARG A 84 19.03 0.70 11.33
CA ARG A 84 20.26 1.41 11.70
C ARG A 84 20.92 1.96 10.44
N GLY A 85 21.07 3.28 10.39
CA GLY A 85 21.65 3.97 9.24
C GLY A 85 20.73 4.01 8.01
N ALA A 86 19.42 3.81 8.21
CA ALA A 86 18.42 3.85 7.14
C ALA A 86 17.94 5.27 6.82
N VAL A 87 18.16 6.21 7.73
CA VAL A 87 17.77 7.62 7.59
C VAL A 87 18.89 8.53 8.06
N THR A 88 18.90 9.76 7.55
CA THR A 88 19.76 10.85 8.03
C THR A 88 18.92 11.91 8.75
N THR A 89 19.45 12.43 9.84
CA THR A 89 18.88 13.57 10.60
C THR A 89 19.62 14.89 10.35
N GLY A 90 20.60 14.89 9.44
CA GLY A 90 21.39 16.06 9.07
C GLY A 90 22.81 15.72 8.59
N PRO A 91 23.64 16.72 8.27
CA PRO A 91 24.97 16.52 7.70
C PRO A 91 25.93 15.65 8.53
N ASP A 92 25.78 15.67 9.86
CA ASP A 92 26.62 14.90 10.80
C ASP A 92 26.09 13.48 11.06
N ASP A 93 25.07 13.05 10.33
CA ASP A 93 24.39 11.76 10.51
C ASP A 93 24.35 11.01 9.17
N PRO A 94 25.40 10.22 8.85
CA PRO A 94 25.49 9.56 7.56
C PRO A 94 24.42 8.48 7.41
N LEU A 95 23.89 8.35 6.19
CA LEU A 95 23.02 7.24 5.81
C LEU A 95 23.89 6.11 5.27
N ASP A 96 24.08 5.07 6.07
CA ASP A 96 24.97 3.95 5.75
C ASP A 96 24.27 2.80 5.02
N SER A 97 22.95 2.63 5.19
CA SER A 97 22.18 1.51 4.63
C SER A 97 20.96 1.98 3.83
N PRO A 98 21.12 2.23 2.51
CA PRO A 98 19.99 2.44 1.62
C PRO A 98 19.01 1.28 1.59
N VAL A 99 19.52 0.04 1.75
CA VAL A 99 18.72 -1.19 1.78
C VAL A 99 17.71 -1.13 2.91
N GLN A 100 18.13 -0.76 4.13
CA GLN A 100 17.19 -0.58 5.24
C GLN A 100 16.25 0.62 5.04
N GLY A 101 16.65 1.62 4.27
CA GLY A 101 15.77 2.73 3.85
C GLY A 101 14.52 2.26 3.10
N SER A 102 14.60 1.17 2.33
CA SER A 102 13.43 0.57 1.65
C SER A 102 12.32 0.16 2.62
N LEU A 103 12.69 -0.34 3.81
CA LEU A 103 11.74 -0.78 4.83
C LEU A 103 10.91 0.38 5.38
N TRP A 104 11.44 1.61 5.37
CA TRP A 104 10.68 2.79 5.78
C TRP A 104 9.53 3.10 4.82
N GLY A 105 9.70 2.82 3.52
CA GLY A 105 8.62 2.92 2.54
C GLY A 105 7.51 1.92 2.81
N LEU A 106 7.86 0.64 2.98
CA LEU A 106 6.93 -0.42 3.36
C LEU A 106 6.19 -0.06 4.67
N GLY A 107 6.93 0.29 5.72
CA GLY A 107 6.38 0.57 7.05
C GLY A 107 5.37 1.71 7.04
N ARG A 108 5.60 2.77 6.27
CA ARG A 108 4.61 3.86 6.12
C ARG A 108 3.29 3.38 5.50
N VAL A 109 3.33 2.41 4.58
CA VAL A 109 2.11 1.82 3.99
C VAL A 109 1.44 0.84 4.94
N VAL A 110 2.20 0.00 5.64
CA VAL A 110 1.68 -0.86 6.72
C VAL A 110 0.91 -0.03 7.74
N ALA A 111 1.42 1.14 8.08
CA ALA A 111 0.79 2.04 9.01
C ALA A 111 -0.56 2.60 8.53
N LEU A 112 -0.75 2.77 7.21
CA LEU A 112 -2.03 3.21 6.61
C LEU A 112 -3.04 2.06 6.51
N GLU A 113 -2.58 0.86 6.21
CA GLU A 113 -3.44 -0.31 5.99
C GLU A 113 -3.81 -1.02 7.29
N HIS A 114 -2.90 -1.04 8.25
CA HIS A 114 -3.01 -1.74 9.53
C HIS A 114 -2.70 -0.82 10.73
N PRO A 115 -3.38 0.34 10.86
CA PRO A 115 -3.08 1.33 11.89
C PRO A 115 -3.22 0.80 13.32
N ASP A 116 -4.14 -0.16 13.54
CA ASP A 116 -4.49 -0.65 14.88
C ASP A 116 -3.43 -1.57 15.50
N ARG A 117 -2.48 -2.06 14.70
CA ARG A 117 -1.42 -3.01 15.09
C ARG A 117 -0.02 -2.55 14.67
N TRP A 118 0.11 -1.27 14.35
CA TRP A 118 1.38 -0.67 13.94
C TRP A 118 1.89 0.28 15.02
N GLY A 119 3.10 0.04 15.50
CA GLY A 119 3.80 0.93 16.42
C GLY A 119 4.55 2.02 15.67
N GLY A 120 5.51 1.64 14.84
CA GLY A 120 6.32 2.61 14.10
C GLY A 120 7.67 2.10 13.61
N LEU A 121 8.47 3.05 13.12
CA LEU A 121 9.84 2.89 12.64
C LEU A 121 10.79 3.63 13.58
N ILE A 122 11.86 2.97 14.00
CA ILE A 122 12.92 3.59 14.80
C ILE A 122 14.28 3.28 14.15
N ASP A 123 15.01 4.30 13.76
CA ASP A 123 16.41 4.17 13.32
C ASP A 123 17.36 4.35 14.51
N LEU A 124 18.26 3.39 14.70
CA LEU A 124 19.22 3.34 15.79
C LEU A 124 20.54 4.01 15.39
N PRO A 125 21.29 4.55 16.37
CA PRO A 125 22.64 5.05 16.09
C PRO A 125 23.59 3.89 15.77
N ALA A 126 24.73 4.21 15.12
CA ALA A 126 25.78 3.23 14.84
C ALA A 126 26.22 2.46 16.11
N THR A 127 26.35 3.17 17.23
CA THR A 127 26.64 2.60 18.55
C THR A 127 25.45 2.78 19.49
N LEU A 128 24.84 1.66 19.90
CA LEU A 128 23.76 1.65 20.89
C LEU A 128 24.34 1.66 22.31
N ASP A 129 24.69 2.84 22.81
CA ASP A 129 25.12 3.03 24.21
C ASP A 129 23.95 2.92 25.21
N GLY A 130 24.26 2.96 26.51
CA GLY A 130 23.24 2.86 27.56
C GLY A 130 22.19 3.97 27.52
N ARG A 131 22.53 5.15 27.02
CA ARG A 131 21.58 6.28 26.90
C ARG A 131 20.64 6.07 25.73
N ALA A 132 21.16 5.63 24.58
CA ALA A 132 20.37 5.28 23.41
C ALA A 132 19.45 4.08 23.70
N ALA A 133 19.94 3.08 24.42
CA ALA A 133 19.13 1.95 24.90
C ALA A 133 18.00 2.40 25.82
N HIS A 134 18.26 3.30 26.78
CA HIS A 134 17.23 3.84 27.66
C HIS A 134 16.16 4.64 26.89
N ARG A 135 16.57 5.44 25.90
CA ARG A 135 15.62 6.16 25.02
C ARG A 135 14.76 5.19 24.21
N LEU A 136 15.37 4.16 23.62
CA LEU A 136 14.63 3.12 22.89
C LEU A 136 13.58 2.45 23.79
N ALA A 137 13.97 2.03 25.00
CA ALA A 137 13.05 1.41 25.95
C ALA A 137 11.88 2.35 26.31
N GLY A 138 12.15 3.65 26.52
CA GLY A 138 11.10 4.63 26.78
C GLY A 138 10.12 4.80 25.62
N LEU A 139 10.62 4.85 24.38
CA LEU A 139 9.77 4.94 23.18
C LEU A 139 8.86 3.72 23.00
N LEU A 140 9.35 2.53 23.36
CA LEU A 140 8.58 1.28 23.27
C LEU A 140 7.55 1.17 24.41
N ALA A 141 7.84 1.74 25.59
CA ALA A 141 6.97 1.66 26.76
C ALA A 141 5.83 2.70 26.73
N GLU A 142 6.10 3.92 26.27
CA GLU A 142 5.12 5.03 26.24
C GLU A 142 5.08 5.68 24.83
N PRO A 143 4.21 5.18 23.93
CA PRO A 143 4.06 5.75 22.60
C PRO A 143 3.59 7.21 22.66
N SER A 144 4.40 8.13 22.14
CA SER A 144 4.13 9.58 22.21
C SER A 144 3.21 10.10 21.08
N GLY A 145 2.63 9.20 20.28
CA GLY A 145 1.94 9.54 19.02
C GLY A 145 2.90 9.75 17.83
N GLU A 146 4.21 9.58 18.04
CA GLU A 146 5.23 9.59 16.98
C GLU A 146 5.51 8.17 16.50
N ASP A 147 5.58 7.97 15.18
CA ASP A 147 5.72 6.64 14.57
C ASP A 147 6.92 6.53 13.60
N GLN A 148 7.68 7.61 13.44
CA GLN A 148 8.83 7.71 12.53
C GLN A 148 9.97 8.44 13.24
N LEU A 149 10.85 7.68 13.86
CA LEU A 149 11.79 8.15 14.87
C LEU A 149 13.23 7.79 14.54
N ALA A 150 14.17 8.65 14.93
CA ALA A 150 15.59 8.37 14.89
C ALA A 150 16.20 8.61 16.28
N VAL A 151 16.78 7.57 16.87
CA VAL A 151 17.52 7.67 18.13
C VAL A 151 18.95 8.02 17.79
N ARG A 152 19.46 9.10 18.38
CA ARG A 152 20.85 9.56 18.24
C ARG A 152 21.44 9.89 19.60
N ALA A 153 22.75 10.11 19.66
CA ALA A 153 23.44 10.50 20.90
C ALA A 153 22.84 11.79 21.49
N THR A 154 22.50 12.75 20.63
CA THR A 154 21.94 14.07 20.99
C THR A 154 20.49 14.02 21.45
N GLY A 155 19.74 12.98 21.11
CA GLY A 155 18.32 12.87 21.49
C GLY A 155 17.53 11.98 20.54
N VAL A 156 16.22 12.01 20.70
CA VAL A 156 15.27 11.41 19.75
C VAL A 156 14.84 12.48 18.77
N ARG A 157 14.84 12.17 17.48
CA ARG A 157 14.30 13.00 16.39
C ARG A 157 13.07 12.33 15.83
N ALA A 158 12.08 13.12 15.44
CA ALA A 158 10.89 12.63 14.75
C ALA A 158 10.83 13.23 13.34
N ARG A 159 10.32 12.46 12.39
CA ARG A 159 10.27 12.86 10.98
C ARG A 159 9.15 13.87 10.73
N ARG A 160 9.43 14.89 9.92
CA ARG A 160 8.51 15.96 9.55
C ARG A 160 8.61 16.28 8.07
N LEU A 161 7.47 16.60 7.46
CA LEU A 161 7.42 17.21 6.15
C LEU A 161 7.38 18.73 6.31
N VAL A 162 8.29 19.42 5.65
CA VAL A 162 8.39 20.89 5.68
C VAL A 162 8.33 21.42 4.26
N HIS A 163 7.79 22.62 4.09
CA HIS A 163 7.93 23.34 2.83
C HIS A 163 9.41 23.63 2.59
N ALA A 164 9.91 23.27 1.40
CA ALA A 164 11.26 23.63 1.00
C ALA A 164 11.40 25.15 0.92
N THR A 165 12.51 25.69 1.42
CA THR A 165 12.80 27.13 1.32
C THR A 165 13.62 27.34 0.05
N PRO A 166 13.09 28.05 -0.97
CA PRO A 166 13.85 28.29 -2.20
C PRO A 166 15.14 29.05 -1.88
N ALA A 167 16.28 28.63 -2.45
CA ALA A 167 17.45 29.47 -2.38
C ALA A 167 17.22 30.76 -3.18
N THR A 168 17.88 31.85 -2.79
CA THR A 168 17.81 33.09 -3.56
C THR A 168 18.40 32.85 -4.96
N PRO A 169 17.67 33.08 -6.07
CA PRO A 169 18.13 32.71 -7.40
C PRO A 169 19.46 33.41 -7.73
N ARG A 170 20.54 32.64 -7.86
CA ARG A 170 21.81 33.15 -8.38
C ARG A 170 21.85 32.86 -9.87
N ARG A 171 21.87 33.93 -10.70
CA ARG A 171 21.94 33.82 -12.18
C ARG A 171 23.12 32.96 -12.67
N GLU A 172 24.18 32.87 -11.87
CA GLU A 172 25.41 32.14 -12.14
C GLU A 172 25.28 30.62 -11.92
N ASN A 173 24.21 30.15 -11.25
CA ASN A 173 23.98 28.74 -10.91
C ASN A 173 23.12 27.99 -11.93
N ARG A 174 22.83 28.55 -13.11
CA ARG A 174 21.97 27.86 -14.08
C ARG A 174 22.55 26.49 -14.43
N TRP A 175 21.77 25.45 -14.21
CA TRP A 175 22.20 24.09 -14.51
C TRP A 175 22.22 23.85 -16.03
N HIS A 176 23.30 23.23 -16.53
CA HIS A 176 23.51 22.91 -17.94
C HIS A 176 23.97 21.46 -18.08
N GLY A 177 23.44 20.75 -19.08
CA GLY A 177 23.88 19.41 -19.40
C GLY A 177 25.19 19.45 -20.17
N ARG A 178 26.27 18.91 -19.61
CA ARG A 178 27.54 18.72 -20.33
C ARG A 178 27.61 17.31 -20.92
N GLY A 179 28.44 17.07 -21.94
CA GLY A 179 28.78 15.71 -22.40
C GLY A 179 27.58 14.79 -22.67
N THR A 180 27.64 13.56 -22.13
CA THR A 180 26.62 12.52 -22.31
C THR A 180 25.69 12.38 -21.10
N CYS A 181 24.38 12.41 -21.34
CA CYS A 181 23.35 12.16 -20.33
C CYS A 181 22.66 10.80 -20.56
N LEU A 182 22.70 9.93 -19.56
CA LEU A 182 21.98 8.66 -19.54
C LEU A 182 20.61 8.85 -18.90
N ILE A 183 19.54 8.57 -19.64
CA ILE A 183 18.15 8.63 -19.15
C ILE A 183 17.54 7.23 -19.23
N THR A 184 17.41 6.57 -18.08
CA THR A 184 16.78 5.26 -18.00
C THR A 184 15.27 5.40 -17.96
N GLY A 185 14.52 4.54 -18.66
CA GLY A 185 13.11 4.83 -18.95
C GLY A 185 12.96 6.03 -19.87
N GLY A 186 14.01 6.37 -20.64
CA GLY A 186 14.08 7.60 -21.45
C GLY A 186 13.09 7.66 -22.60
N THR A 187 12.55 6.52 -23.03
CA THR A 187 11.47 6.45 -24.03
C THR A 187 10.06 6.48 -23.39
N GLY A 188 9.97 6.61 -22.06
CA GLY A 188 8.70 6.76 -21.33
C GLY A 188 8.23 8.21 -21.29
N GLY A 189 7.02 8.45 -20.75
CA GLY A 189 6.42 9.79 -20.71
C GLY A 189 7.29 10.84 -20.03
N ILE A 190 7.64 10.62 -18.75
CA ILE A 190 8.50 11.56 -18.00
C ILE A 190 9.93 11.56 -18.57
N GLY A 191 10.51 10.39 -18.85
CA GLY A 191 11.86 10.27 -19.41
C GLY A 191 12.05 11.06 -20.71
N GLY A 192 11.06 11.03 -21.62
CA GLY A 192 11.08 11.78 -22.87
C GLY A 192 10.95 13.29 -22.66
N ARG A 193 10.24 13.75 -21.62
CA ARG A 193 10.21 15.18 -21.24
C ARG A 193 11.56 15.64 -20.70
N ILE A 194 12.21 14.81 -19.87
CA ILE A 194 13.58 15.07 -19.40
C ILE A 194 14.57 15.11 -20.56
N ALA A 195 14.45 14.21 -21.54
CA ALA A 195 15.32 14.19 -22.70
C ALA A 195 15.24 15.51 -23.49
N ARG A 196 14.03 16.05 -23.71
CA ARG A 196 13.82 17.35 -24.37
C ARG A 196 14.46 18.49 -23.59
N TRP A 197 14.17 18.55 -22.29
CA TRP A 197 14.77 19.55 -21.41
C TRP A 197 16.30 19.47 -21.40
N MET A 198 16.88 18.27 -21.40
CA MET A 198 18.34 18.08 -21.48
C MET A 198 18.92 18.55 -22.82
N ALA A 199 18.25 18.30 -23.94
CA ALA A 199 18.67 18.80 -25.26
C ALA A 199 18.65 20.33 -25.29
N GLU A 200 17.58 20.96 -24.81
CA GLU A 200 17.47 22.42 -24.67
C GLU A 200 18.54 23.02 -23.75
N ARG A 201 19.03 22.23 -22.78
CA ARG A 201 20.11 22.61 -21.85
C ARG A 201 21.50 22.30 -22.36
N GLY A 202 21.63 21.92 -23.63
CA GLY A 202 22.91 21.80 -24.32
C GLY A 202 23.60 20.44 -24.15
N ALA A 203 22.89 19.39 -23.72
CA ALA A 203 23.46 18.04 -23.70
C ALA A 203 23.94 17.63 -25.10
N ALA A 204 25.21 17.27 -25.22
CA ALA A 204 25.80 16.90 -26.51
C ALA A 204 25.29 15.53 -27.00
N HIS A 205 25.09 14.60 -26.07
CA HIS A 205 24.62 13.24 -26.37
C HIS A 205 23.61 12.76 -25.32
N LEU A 206 22.46 12.27 -25.80
CA LEU A 206 21.42 11.64 -25.00
C LEU A 206 21.40 10.14 -25.24
N VAL A 207 21.59 9.36 -24.19
CA VAL A 207 21.45 7.89 -24.20
C VAL A 207 20.16 7.53 -23.51
N LEU A 208 19.14 7.16 -24.28
CA LEU A 208 17.83 6.79 -23.77
C LEU A 208 17.72 5.28 -23.70
N THR A 209 17.57 4.73 -22.50
CA THR A 209 17.42 3.28 -22.31
C THR A 209 16.00 2.91 -21.93
N SER A 210 15.55 1.78 -22.47
CA SER A 210 14.37 1.07 -21.99
C SER A 210 14.46 -0.40 -22.44
N ARG A 211 13.62 -1.28 -21.90
CA ARG A 211 13.58 -2.70 -22.34
C ARG A 211 13.28 -2.85 -23.83
N ARG A 212 12.46 -1.96 -24.40
CA ARG A 212 12.08 -1.96 -25.82
C ARG A 212 13.06 -1.16 -26.69
N GLY A 213 13.83 -0.26 -26.11
CA GLY A 213 14.82 0.55 -26.84
C GLY A 213 14.21 1.27 -28.05
N PRO A 214 14.78 1.14 -29.26
CA PRO A 214 14.25 1.72 -30.50
C PRO A 214 12.80 1.31 -30.83
N ASP A 215 12.36 0.15 -30.36
CA ASP A 215 11.01 -0.39 -30.63
C ASP A 215 9.95 0.14 -29.64
N ALA A 216 10.33 1.05 -28.73
CA ALA A 216 9.37 1.69 -27.85
C ALA A 216 8.42 2.62 -28.64
N PRO A 217 7.12 2.68 -28.28
CA PRO A 217 6.18 3.58 -28.93
C PRO A 217 6.66 5.04 -28.88
N GLY A 218 6.67 5.73 -30.04
CA GLY A 218 7.10 7.13 -30.13
C GLY A 218 8.61 7.35 -30.10
N ALA A 219 9.44 6.31 -30.06
CA ALA A 219 10.88 6.45 -29.89
C ALA A 219 11.58 7.06 -31.12
N ALA A 220 11.12 6.73 -32.33
CA ALA A 220 11.66 7.29 -33.57
C ALA A 220 11.35 8.79 -33.68
N GLU A 221 10.12 9.19 -33.34
CA GLU A 221 9.68 10.59 -33.30
C GLU A 221 10.45 11.39 -32.25
N LEU A 222 10.59 10.83 -31.03
CA LEU A 222 11.38 11.45 -29.96
C LEU A 222 12.84 11.63 -30.38
N ARG A 223 13.44 10.63 -31.03
CA ARG A 223 14.81 10.75 -31.54
C ARG A 223 14.95 11.88 -32.55
N ALA A 224 14.05 11.95 -33.54
CA ALA A 224 14.10 12.99 -34.56
C ALA A 224 13.94 14.40 -33.96
N GLU A 225 13.06 14.55 -32.96
CA GLU A 225 12.86 15.80 -32.23
C GLU A 225 14.15 16.24 -31.49
N LEU A 226 14.79 15.32 -30.76
CA LEU A 226 16.01 15.60 -30.00
C LEU A 226 17.22 15.89 -30.92
N GLU A 227 17.31 15.19 -32.06
CA GLU A 227 18.33 15.48 -33.08
C GLU A 227 18.10 16.86 -33.72
N ALA A 228 16.84 17.28 -33.93
CA ALA A 228 16.51 18.63 -34.41
C ALA A 228 16.87 19.74 -33.40
N LEU A 229 16.89 19.42 -32.10
CA LEU A 229 17.39 20.30 -31.04
C LEU A 229 18.93 20.33 -30.94
N GLY A 230 19.64 19.51 -31.73
CA GLY A 230 21.10 19.51 -31.87
C GLY A 230 21.84 18.48 -31.02
N ALA A 231 21.12 17.61 -30.29
CA ALA A 231 21.74 16.54 -29.51
C ALA A 231 21.97 15.28 -30.36
N ARG A 232 23.11 14.60 -30.17
CA ARG A 232 23.26 13.21 -30.62
C ARG A 232 22.33 12.32 -29.79
N VAL A 233 21.68 11.32 -30.40
CA VAL A 233 20.77 10.42 -29.68
C VAL A 233 21.17 8.95 -29.88
N THR A 234 21.23 8.20 -28.78
CA THR A 234 21.32 6.74 -28.78
C THR A 234 20.08 6.18 -28.10
N LEU A 235 19.30 5.39 -28.82
CA LEU A 235 18.23 4.57 -28.26
C LEU A 235 18.79 3.16 -28.02
N ALA A 236 18.81 2.71 -26.77
CA ALA A 236 19.34 1.40 -26.41
C ALA A 236 18.28 0.53 -25.75
N ALA A 237 18.12 -0.68 -26.27
CA ALA A 237 17.36 -1.74 -25.60
C ALA A 237 18.22 -2.31 -24.47
N CYS A 238 18.00 -1.84 -23.24
CA CYS A 238 18.81 -2.20 -22.08
C CYS A 238 17.90 -2.27 -20.84
N ASP A 239 17.85 -3.44 -20.20
CA ASP A 239 17.38 -3.55 -18.82
C ASP A 239 18.50 -3.10 -17.89
N VAL A 240 18.26 -2.04 -17.12
CA VAL A 240 19.27 -1.46 -16.21
C VAL A 240 19.49 -2.35 -14.98
N ALA A 241 18.53 -3.23 -14.68
CA ALA A 241 18.72 -4.28 -13.70
C ALA A 241 19.64 -5.42 -14.20
N ASP A 242 19.99 -5.46 -15.49
CA ASP A 242 21.08 -6.30 -16.00
C ASP A 242 22.40 -5.53 -15.92
N ARG A 243 23.23 -5.90 -14.93
CA ARG A 243 24.52 -5.26 -14.67
C ARG A 243 25.49 -5.37 -15.85
N ALA A 244 25.48 -6.49 -16.57
CA ALA A 244 26.40 -6.72 -17.67
C ALA A 244 26.00 -5.87 -18.89
N ALA A 245 24.70 -5.81 -19.19
CA ALA A 245 24.17 -4.96 -20.25
C ALA A 245 24.45 -3.47 -19.98
N LEU A 246 24.23 -3.01 -18.74
CA LEU A 246 24.54 -1.63 -18.35
C LEU A 246 26.05 -1.35 -18.45
N ALA A 247 26.91 -2.26 -17.99
CA ALA A 247 28.35 -2.09 -18.09
C ALA A 247 28.83 -2.00 -19.55
N ALA A 248 28.29 -2.84 -20.45
CA ALA A 248 28.59 -2.79 -21.87
C ALA A 248 28.16 -1.45 -22.48
N LEU A 249 26.92 -1.00 -22.21
CA LEU A 249 26.41 0.29 -22.67
C LEU A 249 27.31 1.46 -22.22
N LEU A 250 27.78 1.42 -20.97
CA LEU A 250 28.65 2.46 -20.40
C LEU A 250 30.09 2.43 -20.94
N ALA A 251 30.54 1.28 -21.46
CA ALA A 251 31.85 1.10 -22.08
C ALA A 251 31.85 1.57 -23.55
N ASP A 252 30.72 1.49 -24.24
CA ASP A 252 30.54 1.93 -25.63
C ASP A 252 30.41 3.45 -25.79
N LEU A 253 30.43 4.21 -24.69
CA LEU A 253 30.36 5.67 -24.74
C LEU A 253 31.63 6.27 -25.35
N PRO A 254 31.52 7.25 -26.26
CA PRO A 254 32.68 7.88 -26.88
C PRO A 254 33.59 8.56 -25.86
N ALA A 255 34.92 8.40 -26.00
CA ALA A 255 35.89 8.98 -25.08
C ALA A 255 35.89 10.54 -25.09
N ASP A 256 35.50 11.15 -26.21
CA ASP A 256 35.33 12.60 -26.37
C ASP A 256 34.02 13.13 -25.75
N GLN A 257 33.09 12.24 -25.40
CA GLN A 257 31.79 12.55 -24.81
C GLN A 257 31.51 11.65 -23.60
N PRO A 258 32.27 11.80 -22.50
CA PRO A 258 32.09 10.97 -21.32
C PRO A 258 30.71 11.19 -20.68
N LEU A 259 30.26 10.19 -19.92
CA LEU A 259 29.05 10.28 -19.10
C LEU A 259 29.23 11.39 -18.05
N SER A 260 28.32 12.35 -18.05
CA SER A 260 28.28 13.47 -17.10
C SER A 260 27.07 13.42 -16.18
N SER A 261 25.98 12.78 -16.60
CA SER A 261 24.73 12.81 -15.85
C SER A 261 23.90 11.55 -16.05
N VAL A 262 23.19 11.18 -14.98
CA VAL A 262 22.27 10.04 -14.94
C VAL A 262 20.92 10.51 -14.43
N PHE A 263 19.87 10.22 -15.18
CA PHE A 263 18.47 10.40 -14.77
C PHE A 263 17.76 9.05 -14.78
N HIS A 264 17.45 8.55 -13.58
CA HIS A 264 16.80 7.27 -13.40
C HIS A 264 15.28 7.42 -13.32
N SER A 265 14.62 7.37 -14.49
CA SER A 265 13.15 7.44 -14.64
C SER A 265 12.51 6.06 -14.88
N ALA A 266 13.29 4.97 -14.86
CA ALA A 266 12.74 3.63 -14.99
C ALA A 266 11.89 3.27 -13.76
N GLY A 267 10.80 2.54 -13.98
CA GLY A 267 9.90 2.10 -12.93
C GLY A 267 8.62 1.52 -13.49
N VAL A 268 7.94 0.73 -12.66
CA VAL A 268 6.57 0.26 -12.85
C VAL A 268 5.84 0.42 -11.52
N ALA A 269 4.54 0.69 -11.58
CA ALA A 269 3.66 0.67 -10.41
C ALA A 269 2.61 -0.46 -10.49
N ASP A 270 2.55 -1.16 -11.63
CA ASP A 270 1.63 -2.26 -11.86
C ASP A 270 2.06 -3.50 -11.09
N GLY A 271 1.07 -4.30 -10.67
CA GLY A 271 1.31 -5.57 -9.98
C GLY A 271 1.54 -5.43 -8.48
N ASP A 272 1.42 -4.23 -7.91
CA ASP A 272 1.34 -4.03 -6.45
C ASP A 272 0.02 -4.57 -5.88
N ALA A 273 -0.02 -4.73 -4.57
CA ALA A 273 -1.17 -5.24 -3.84
C ALA A 273 -1.13 -4.71 -2.40
N PRO A 274 -2.26 -4.68 -1.66
CA PRO A 274 -2.22 -4.39 -0.24
C PRO A 274 -1.24 -5.29 0.50
N VAL A 275 -0.76 -4.83 1.65
CA VAL A 275 0.21 -5.51 2.50
C VAL A 275 -0.23 -6.94 2.82
N ALA A 276 -1.53 -7.17 3.06
CA ALA A 276 -2.06 -8.49 3.37
C ALA A 276 -1.97 -9.50 2.21
N ASP A 277 -1.92 -9.02 0.96
CA ASP A 277 -2.02 -9.83 -0.25
C ASP A 277 -0.73 -9.83 -1.09
N LEU A 278 0.17 -8.87 -0.86
CA LEU A 278 1.41 -8.73 -1.63
C LEU A 278 2.29 -9.98 -1.50
N THR A 279 2.59 -10.58 -2.64
CA THR A 279 3.52 -11.71 -2.75
C THR A 279 4.97 -11.22 -2.90
N LEU A 280 5.93 -12.10 -2.57
CA LEU A 280 7.35 -11.76 -2.73
C LEU A 280 7.76 -11.66 -4.21
N ASP A 281 7.12 -12.38 -5.13
CA ASP A 281 7.34 -12.25 -6.57
C ASP A 281 6.91 -10.87 -7.09
N GLN A 282 5.75 -10.38 -6.63
CA GLN A 282 5.29 -9.02 -6.94
C GLN A 282 6.25 -7.98 -6.37
N LEU A 283 6.72 -8.18 -5.13
CA LEU A 283 7.72 -7.32 -4.52
C LEU A 283 9.03 -7.30 -5.31
N ASP A 284 9.54 -8.45 -5.75
CA ASP A 284 10.75 -8.55 -6.58
C ASP A 284 10.60 -7.75 -7.87
N ALA A 285 9.48 -7.91 -8.57
CA ALA A 285 9.20 -7.20 -9.82
C ALA A 285 9.16 -5.68 -9.64
N LEU A 286 8.58 -5.19 -8.53
CA LEU A 286 8.51 -3.76 -8.19
C LEU A 286 9.88 -3.19 -7.80
N LEU A 287 10.69 -3.96 -7.06
CA LEU A 287 12.03 -3.54 -6.63
C LEU A 287 13.03 -3.53 -7.79
N ARG A 288 12.94 -4.48 -8.73
CA ARG A 288 13.91 -4.67 -9.82
C ARG A 288 14.24 -3.37 -10.58
N ALA A 289 13.22 -2.65 -11.02
CA ALA A 289 13.39 -1.46 -11.87
C ALA A 289 13.87 -0.21 -11.10
N LYS A 290 13.91 -0.28 -9.76
CA LYS A 290 14.23 0.84 -8.87
C LYS A 290 15.47 0.51 -8.02
N LEU A 291 15.35 -0.46 -7.12
CA LEU A 291 16.41 -0.86 -6.20
C LEU A 291 17.61 -1.44 -6.96
N THR A 292 17.43 -2.54 -7.68
CA THR A 292 18.52 -3.23 -8.38
C THR A 292 19.12 -2.34 -9.47
N ALA A 293 18.28 -1.70 -10.28
CA ALA A 293 18.74 -0.79 -11.33
C ALA A 293 19.54 0.41 -10.78
N ALA A 294 19.05 1.09 -9.73
CA ALA A 294 19.77 2.22 -9.14
C ALA A 294 21.05 1.79 -8.42
N HIS A 295 21.07 0.59 -7.82
CA HIS A 295 22.29 0.02 -7.25
C HIS A 295 23.37 -0.20 -8.33
N HIS A 296 23.01 -0.81 -9.47
CA HIS A 296 23.96 -0.99 -10.57
C HIS A 296 24.44 0.34 -11.17
N LEU A 297 23.54 1.33 -11.32
CA LEU A 297 23.92 2.67 -11.74
C LEU A 297 24.90 3.30 -10.75
N HIS A 298 24.66 3.17 -9.44
CA HIS A 298 25.58 3.65 -8.41
C HIS A 298 26.97 3.02 -8.57
N ASP A 299 27.05 1.69 -8.57
CA ASP A 299 28.32 0.95 -8.62
C ASP A 299 29.15 1.28 -9.87
N LEU A 300 28.50 1.26 -11.03
CA LEU A 300 29.19 1.42 -12.32
C LEU A 300 29.54 2.88 -12.64
N THR A 301 29.04 3.84 -11.85
CA THR A 301 29.30 5.27 -12.04
C THR A 301 29.96 5.97 -10.86
N ALA A 302 30.17 5.30 -9.72
CA ALA A 302 30.78 5.89 -8.53
C ALA A 302 32.17 6.48 -8.78
N GLY A 303 32.96 5.90 -9.70
CA GLY A 303 34.27 6.40 -10.09
C GLY A 303 34.27 7.43 -11.23
N ARG A 304 33.10 7.87 -11.70
CA ARG A 304 32.97 8.83 -12.80
C ARG A 304 32.68 10.23 -12.26
N ASP A 305 33.25 11.24 -12.91
CA ASP A 305 33.01 12.65 -12.59
C ASP A 305 31.65 13.08 -13.14
N LEU A 306 30.59 12.85 -12.35
CA LEU A 306 29.23 13.22 -12.70
C LEU A 306 28.88 14.61 -12.18
N ASP A 307 28.13 15.36 -12.98
CA ASP A 307 27.47 16.61 -12.58
C ASP A 307 26.15 16.33 -11.84
N ALA A 308 25.47 15.25 -12.22
CA ALA A 308 24.16 14.91 -11.66
C ALA A 308 23.92 13.40 -11.64
N PHE A 309 23.35 12.91 -10.54
CA PHE A 309 22.82 11.56 -10.41
C PHE A 309 21.43 11.68 -9.79
N VAL A 310 20.40 11.68 -10.64
CA VAL A 310 19.04 12.02 -10.28
C VAL A 310 18.16 10.77 -10.33
N LEU A 311 17.48 10.49 -9.23
CA LEU A 311 16.60 9.34 -9.05
C LEU A 311 15.15 9.83 -8.97
N PHE A 312 14.27 9.24 -9.78
CA PHE A 312 12.85 9.59 -9.73
C PHE A 312 12.12 8.65 -8.78
N SER A 313 11.87 9.18 -7.59
CA SER A 313 11.10 8.58 -6.49
C SER A 313 9.62 8.99 -6.61
N SER A 314 8.84 8.74 -5.56
CA SER A 314 7.41 9.07 -5.50
C SER A 314 6.98 9.47 -4.09
N GLY A 315 5.94 10.30 -4.01
CA GLY A 315 5.25 10.62 -2.76
C GLY A 315 4.81 9.39 -1.96
N ALA A 316 4.52 8.26 -2.62
CA ALA A 316 4.23 6.98 -1.97
C ALA A 316 5.37 6.52 -1.03
N ALA A 317 6.63 6.81 -1.36
CA ALA A 317 7.76 6.55 -0.48
C ALA A 317 7.90 7.59 0.63
N VAL A 318 7.46 8.83 0.43
CA VAL A 318 7.67 9.93 1.38
C VAL A 318 6.64 9.94 2.51
N TRP A 319 5.36 9.85 2.17
CA TRP A 319 4.25 9.86 3.16
C TRP A 319 3.50 8.53 3.24
N GLY A 320 3.57 7.68 2.22
CA GLY A 320 2.83 6.43 2.13
C GLY A 320 1.59 6.54 1.24
N SER A 321 1.23 5.46 0.56
CA SER A 321 0.00 5.34 -0.23
C SER A 321 -0.58 3.95 -0.03
N GLY A 322 -1.81 3.87 0.48
CA GLY A 322 -2.49 2.59 0.71
C GLY A 322 -2.62 1.79 -0.58
N GLY A 323 -2.35 0.49 -0.50
CA GLY A 323 -2.31 -0.43 -1.63
C GLY A 323 -1.02 -0.38 -2.45
N GLN A 324 -0.01 0.38 -2.01
CA GLN A 324 1.27 0.52 -2.73
C GLN A 324 2.52 0.20 -1.88
N PRO A 325 2.53 -0.88 -1.07
CA PRO A 325 3.67 -1.21 -0.20
C PRO A 325 4.95 -1.52 -0.98
N GLY A 326 4.88 -2.28 -2.08
CA GLY A 326 6.05 -2.63 -2.87
C GLY A 326 6.63 -1.41 -3.60
N TYR A 327 5.76 -0.59 -4.20
CA TYR A 327 6.16 0.65 -4.85
C TYR A 327 6.73 1.67 -3.87
N ALA A 328 6.16 1.80 -2.67
CA ALA A 328 6.69 2.68 -1.63
C ALA A 328 8.08 2.22 -1.16
N ALA A 329 8.30 0.92 -0.95
CA ALA A 329 9.61 0.39 -0.58
C ALA A 329 10.67 0.63 -1.66
N ALA A 330 10.32 0.39 -2.91
CA ALA A 330 11.19 0.59 -4.06
C ALA A 330 11.66 2.04 -4.22
N ASN A 331 10.76 3.01 -4.04
CA ASN A 331 11.08 4.43 -4.14
C ASN A 331 11.80 4.95 -2.88
N ALA A 332 11.51 4.41 -1.70
CA ALA A 332 12.21 4.80 -0.46
C ALA A 332 13.70 4.40 -0.48
N TYR A 333 14.04 3.30 -1.17
CA TYR A 333 15.43 2.97 -1.46
C TYR A 333 16.13 4.06 -2.29
N LEU A 334 15.45 4.65 -3.29
CA LEU A 334 16.04 5.71 -4.10
C LEU A 334 16.34 6.96 -3.27
N ASP A 335 15.42 7.35 -2.39
CA ASP A 335 15.61 8.48 -1.49
C ASP A 335 16.83 8.25 -0.58
N ALA A 336 16.93 7.04 -0.03
CA ALA A 336 18.05 6.65 0.82
C ALA A 336 19.39 6.57 0.05
N LEU A 337 19.39 6.05 -1.17
CA LEU A 337 20.58 5.96 -2.02
C LEU A 337 21.11 7.35 -2.41
N ALA A 338 20.25 8.32 -2.68
CA ALA A 338 20.67 9.68 -2.96
C ALA A 338 21.41 10.30 -1.77
N ALA A 339 20.87 10.15 -0.55
CA ALA A 339 21.52 10.61 0.67
C ALA A 339 22.84 9.87 0.95
N HIS A 340 22.87 8.54 0.78
CA HIS A 340 24.09 7.75 0.91
C HIS A 340 25.19 8.21 -0.05
N ARG A 341 24.86 8.48 -1.31
CA ARG A 341 25.83 9.02 -2.29
C ARG A 341 26.43 10.34 -1.83
N ARG A 342 25.62 11.23 -1.25
CA ARG A 342 26.12 12.51 -0.71
C ARG A 342 27.07 12.31 0.47
N CYS A 343 26.82 11.33 1.34
CA CYS A 343 27.76 10.95 2.41
C CYS A 343 29.12 10.49 1.87
N LEU A 344 29.14 9.88 0.67
CA LEU A 344 30.37 9.48 -0.03
C LEU A 344 31.02 10.63 -0.84
N GLY A 345 30.49 11.84 -0.77
CA GLY A 345 30.94 12.98 -1.57
C GLY A 345 30.58 12.88 -3.06
N LEU A 346 29.69 11.96 -3.44
CA LEU A 346 29.21 11.78 -4.79
C LEU A 346 27.93 12.59 -5.04
N PRO A 347 27.68 13.06 -6.27
CA PRO A 347 26.39 13.63 -6.64
C PRO A 347 25.26 12.62 -6.38
N GLY A 348 24.17 13.08 -5.80
CA GLY A 348 22.98 12.28 -5.50
C GLY A 348 21.78 13.19 -5.24
N ALA A 349 20.73 13.02 -6.05
CA ALA A 349 19.48 13.73 -5.93
C ALA A 349 18.32 12.73 -6.08
N SER A 350 17.35 12.72 -5.17
CA SER A 350 16.09 11.98 -5.32
C SER A 350 14.93 12.95 -5.32
N VAL A 351 14.13 12.91 -6.37
CA VAL A 351 12.91 13.71 -6.49
C VAL A 351 11.69 12.81 -6.35
N ALA A 352 10.97 13.00 -5.25
CA ALA A 352 9.73 12.28 -4.97
C ALA A 352 8.56 13.02 -5.61
N TRP A 353 8.15 12.54 -6.79
CA TRP A 353 7.06 13.14 -7.53
C TRP A 353 5.68 12.85 -6.89
N GLY A 354 4.83 13.86 -6.87
CA GLY A 354 3.38 13.68 -6.84
C GLY A 354 2.85 13.21 -8.20
N THR A 355 1.70 13.74 -8.62
CA THR A 355 1.05 13.36 -9.88
C THR A 355 1.54 14.23 -11.03
N TRP A 356 2.02 13.63 -12.13
CA TRP A 356 2.27 14.34 -13.39
C TRP A 356 1.03 14.35 -14.27
N GLY A 357 0.69 15.50 -14.85
CA GLY A 357 -0.29 15.62 -15.91
C GLY A 357 0.31 15.28 -17.28
N GLU A 358 -0.57 15.05 -18.26
CA GLU A 358 -0.26 14.81 -19.69
C GLU A 358 0.53 13.54 -20.03
N VAL A 359 1.48 13.13 -19.20
CA VAL A 359 2.40 12.01 -19.45
C VAL A 359 2.67 11.20 -18.18
N GLY A 360 3.04 9.94 -18.36
CA GLY A 360 3.45 9.05 -17.26
C GLY A 360 2.31 8.16 -16.73
N MET A 361 2.57 7.48 -15.61
CA MET A 361 1.66 6.45 -15.08
C MET A 361 0.32 6.99 -14.60
N ALA A 362 0.26 8.27 -14.24
CA ALA A 362 -0.95 8.89 -13.71
C ALA A 362 -1.89 9.45 -14.79
N THR A 363 -1.66 9.17 -16.08
CA THR A 363 -2.61 9.50 -17.15
C THR A 363 -3.69 8.43 -17.33
N VAL A 364 -3.55 7.28 -16.67
CA VAL A 364 -4.59 6.25 -16.61
C VAL A 364 -5.79 6.83 -15.84
N PRO A 365 -6.99 6.91 -16.44
CA PRO A 365 -8.13 7.64 -15.87
C PRO A 365 -8.47 7.26 -14.43
N GLU A 366 -8.45 5.97 -14.12
CA GLU A 366 -8.79 5.44 -12.79
C GLU A 366 -7.75 5.87 -11.74
N VAL A 367 -6.47 5.80 -12.11
CA VAL A 367 -5.35 6.24 -11.25
C VAL A 367 -5.40 7.75 -11.02
N HIS A 368 -5.64 8.52 -12.09
CA HIS A 368 -5.76 9.97 -12.03
C HIS A 368 -6.90 10.41 -11.10
N GLN A 369 -8.09 9.83 -11.27
CA GLN A 369 -9.27 10.17 -10.49
C GLN A 369 -9.09 9.80 -9.01
N ARG A 370 -8.47 8.65 -8.71
CA ARG A 370 -8.16 8.25 -7.33
C ARG A 370 -7.22 9.24 -6.64
N LEU A 371 -6.08 9.56 -7.27
CA LEU A 371 -5.10 10.50 -6.70
C LEU A 371 -5.68 11.91 -6.55
N HIS A 372 -6.47 12.35 -7.53
CA HIS A 372 -7.15 13.65 -7.47
C HIS A 372 -8.12 13.72 -6.28
N ARG A 373 -8.92 12.67 -6.04
CA ARG A 373 -9.83 12.60 -4.88
C ARG A 373 -9.11 12.57 -3.54
N GLN A 374 -7.91 11.99 -3.51
CA GLN A 374 -7.04 12.00 -2.34
C GLN A 374 -6.33 13.35 -2.13
N GLY A 375 -6.52 14.33 -3.02
CA GLY A 375 -5.90 15.66 -2.93
C GLY A 375 -4.51 15.75 -3.56
N VAL A 376 -4.01 14.71 -4.24
CA VAL A 376 -2.74 14.75 -4.97
C VAL A 376 -2.99 15.12 -6.43
N ARG A 377 -2.97 16.43 -6.72
CA ARG A 377 -3.37 16.99 -8.02
C ARG A 377 -2.27 16.82 -9.08
N ALA A 378 -2.70 16.71 -10.34
CA ALA A 378 -1.79 16.62 -11.48
C ALA A 378 -1.05 17.95 -11.72
N MET A 379 0.27 17.87 -11.83
CA MET A 379 1.15 19.00 -12.14
C MET A 379 1.34 19.14 -13.65
N ALA A 380 1.39 20.38 -14.14
CA ALA A 380 1.84 20.66 -15.50
C ALA A 380 3.32 20.25 -15.65
N PRO A 381 3.70 19.52 -16.72
CA PRO A 381 5.09 19.06 -16.91
C PRO A 381 6.14 20.16 -16.82
N ASP A 382 5.87 21.34 -17.37
CA ASP A 382 6.82 22.45 -17.36
C ASP A 382 7.11 22.97 -15.95
N LEU A 383 6.11 22.97 -15.06
CA LEU A 383 6.28 23.34 -13.65
C LEU A 383 7.10 22.29 -12.90
N ALA A 384 6.85 21.00 -13.18
CA ALA A 384 7.61 19.92 -12.57
C ALA A 384 9.09 19.93 -13.02
N ILE A 385 9.36 20.18 -14.30
CA ILE A 385 10.72 20.38 -14.83
C ILE A 385 11.36 21.62 -14.20
N GLY A 386 10.62 22.72 -14.04
CA GLY A 386 11.10 23.92 -13.36
C GLY A 386 11.54 23.65 -11.92
N ALA A 387 10.77 22.86 -11.17
CA ALA A 387 11.12 22.45 -9.81
C ALA A 387 12.34 21.51 -9.77
N LEU A 388 12.46 20.58 -10.72
CA LEU A 388 13.68 19.75 -10.85
C LEU A 388 14.92 20.61 -11.12
N GLN A 389 14.80 21.61 -12.00
CA GLN A 389 15.88 22.55 -12.26
C GLN A 389 16.28 23.28 -10.96
N GLN A 390 15.32 23.83 -10.21
CA GLN A 390 15.59 24.51 -8.94
C GLN A 390 16.32 23.59 -7.95
N MET A 391 15.85 22.34 -7.79
CA MET A 391 16.50 21.34 -6.93
C MET A 391 17.98 21.14 -7.29
N LEU A 392 18.31 21.07 -8.59
CA LEU A 392 19.68 20.90 -9.06
C LEU A 392 20.54 22.16 -8.86
N GLU A 393 19.96 23.35 -9.05
CA GLU A 393 20.63 24.64 -8.87
C GLU A 393 20.91 24.96 -7.39
N ASP A 394 20.03 24.50 -6.51
CA ASP A 394 20.12 24.65 -5.05
C ASP A 394 21.02 23.58 -4.41
N GLY A 395 21.33 22.50 -5.15
CA GLY A 395 22.18 21.41 -4.68
C GLY A 395 21.48 20.47 -3.71
N ASP A 396 20.15 20.44 -3.73
CA ASP A 396 19.34 19.62 -2.85
C ASP A 396 19.57 18.12 -3.07
N THR A 397 19.39 17.34 -2.01
CA THR A 397 19.59 15.89 -2.03
C THR A 397 18.29 15.13 -2.16
N THR A 398 17.27 15.50 -1.38
CA THR A 398 15.95 14.85 -1.43
C THR A 398 14.88 15.92 -1.41
N LEU A 399 13.97 15.90 -2.39
CA LEU A 399 12.87 16.85 -2.47
C LEU A 399 11.59 16.15 -2.92
N ALA A 400 10.49 16.42 -2.22
CA ALA A 400 9.16 16.05 -2.72
C ALA A 400 8.58 17.21 -3.53
N VAL A 401 8.16 16.93 -4.77
CA VAL A 401 7.54 17.92 -5.65
C VAL A 401 6.14 17.44 -5.99
N THR A 402 5.15 18.12 -5.44
CA THR A 402 3.73 17.74 -5.56
C THR A 402 2.84 18.97 -5.51
N LEU A 403 1.72 18.92 -6.23
CA LEU A 403 0.63 19.88 -6.09
C LEU A 403 -0.42 19.28 -5.14
N MET A 404 -0.40 19.71 -3.89
CA MET A 404 -1.26 19.16 -2.84
C MET A 404 -2.48 20.04 -2.58
N ASP A 405 -3.64 19.41 -2.52
CA ASP A 405 -4.86 19.92 -1.92
C ASP A 405 -4.95 19.43 -0.48
N TRP A 406 -4.49 20.24 0.46
CA TRP A 406 -4.42 19.85 1.87
C TRP A 406 -5.79 19.70 2.53
N GLU A 407 -6.82 20.40 2.03
CA GLU A 407 -8.20 20.28 2.52
C GLU A 407 -8.78 18.89 2.21
N ALA A 408 -8.46 18.32 1.05
CA ALA A 408 -8.83 16.95 0.72
C ALA A 408 -7.87 15.91 1.31
N PHE A 409 -6.56 16.17 1.25
CA PHE A 409 -5.54 15.19 1.59
C PHE A 409 -5.41 14.95 3.10
N ALA A 410 -5.34 15.99 3.93
CA ALA A 410 -5.03 15.82 5.35
C ALA A 410 -6.12 15.04 6.12
N PRO A 411 -7.43 15.34 5.96
CA PRO A 411 -8.49 14.57 6.62
C PRO A 411 -8.54 13.12 6.12
N SER A 412 -8.44 12.91 4.79
CA SER A 412 -8.45 11.57 4.19
C SER A 412 -7.28 10.71 4.67
N PHE A 413 -6.07 11.28 4.70
CA PHE A 413 -4.87 10.58 5.14
C PHE A 413 -4.91 10.24 6.64
N THR A 414 -5.47 11.13 7.47
CA THR A 414 -5.51 10.94 8.93
C THR A 414 -6.77 10.25 9.45
N ALA A 415 -7.73 9.91 8.59
CA ALA A 415 -8.96 9.20 8.96
C ALA A 415 -8.69 7.88 9.70
N GLY A 416 -7.65 7.15 9.26
CA GLY A 416 -7.20 5.88 9.82
C GLY A 416 -6.27 5.99 11.04
N ARG A 417 -5.58 7.12 11.22
CA ARG A 417 -4.70 7.40 12.35
C ARG A 417 -4.17 8.84 12.29
N PRO A 418 -3.86 9.47 13.44
CA PRO A 418 -3.15 10.75 13.41
C PRO A 418 -1.78 10.61 12.72
N SER A 419 -1.29 11.69 12.13
CA SER A 419 0.02 11.73 11.47
C SER A 419 0.80 12.98 11.91
N ALA A 420 1.78 12.79 12.79
CA ALA A 420 2.68 13.86 13.21
C ALA A 420 3.57 14.38 12.06
N LEU A 421 3.68 13.64 10.95
CA LEU A 421 4.47 14.00 9.77
C LEU A 421 4.10 15.39 9.22
N PHE A 422 2.82 15.76 9.26
CA PHE A 422 2.30 17.00 8.67
C PHE A 422 2.13 18.15 9.66
N SER A 423 2.55 17.99 10.93
CA SER A 423 2.35 19.03 11.95
C SER A 423 3.12 20.33 11.70
N THR A 424 4.09 20.29 10.78
CA THR A 424 4.88 21.44 10.32
C THR A 424 4.39 22.04 9.00
N VAL A 425 3.28 21.54 8.44
CA VAL A 425 2.66 22.07 7.22
C VAL A 425 1.42 22.90 7.62
N PRO A 426 1.47 24.24 7.55
CA PRO A 426 0.38 25.09 8.05
C PRO A 426 -0.98 24.85 7.40
N GLU A 427 -1.02 24.51 6.11
CA GLU A 427 -2.23 24.15 5.37
C GLU A 427 -2.85 22.86 5.89
N ALA A 428 -2.03 21.83 6.13
CA ALA A 428 -2.49 20.55 6.66
C ALA A 428 -3.03 20.70 8.09
N VAL A 429 -2.34 21.49 8.92
CA VAL A 429 -2.80 21.80 10.27
C VAL A 429 -4.16 22.49 10.22
N ARG A 430 -4.34 23.54 9.40
CA ARG A 430 -5.63 24.22 9.26
C ARG A 430 -6.74 23.30 8.78
N ALA A 431 -6.49 22.50 7.74
CA ALA A 431 -7.45 21.54 7.21
C ALA A 431 -7.94 20.52 8.27
N LEU A 432 -7.11 20.18 9.25
CA LEU A 432 -7.48 19.28 10.35
C LEU A 432 -8.18 19.98 11.52
N HIS A 433 -8.12 21.31 11.61
CA HIS A 433 -8.77 22.10 12.67
C HIS A 433 -10.10 22.73 12.22
N ASP A 434 -10.28 23.02 10.92
CA ASP A 434 -11.48 23.69 10.39
C ASP A 434 -12.75 22.82 10.40
N ASP A 435 -12.63 21.49 10.55
CA ASP A 435 -13.78 20.61 10.88
C ASP A 435 -14.26 20.78 12.35
N GLY A 436 -13.56 21.59 13.15
CA GLY A 436 -13.71 21.70 14.60
C GLY A 436 -14.27 23.01 15.15
N ASP A 437 -14.69 23.98 14.32
CA ASP A 437 -15.31 25.23 14.79
C ASP A 437 -16.82 25.10 15.08
N ALA A 438 -17.24 23.90 15.51
CA ALA A 438 -18.46 23.67 16.27
C ALA A 438 -18.10 23.42 17.75
N VAL A 439 -17.78 24.52 18.44
CA VAL A 439 -17.83 24.73 19.90
C VAL A 439 -16.99 23.75 20.75
N ALA A 440 -15.90 24.28 21.32
CA ALA A 440 -15.24 23.73 22.49
C ALA A 440 -16.24 23.56 23.66
N GLY A 441 -16.57 22.31 23.97
CA GLY A 441 -17.32 21.88 25.14
C GLY A 441 -17.21 20.36 25.30
N ASP A 442 -16.89 19.91 26.51
CA ASP A 442 -16.60 18.53 26.96
C ASP A 442 -17.21 17.35 26.16
N SER A 443 -16.36 16.35 25.91
CA SER A 443 -16.60 15.01 25.34
C SER A 443 -16.81 14.93 23.81
N PRO A 444 -16.15 14.01 23.09
CA PRO A 444 -16.30 13.92 21.63
C PRO A 444 -17.74 13.53 21.28
N ALA A 445 -18.47 14.46 20.66
CA ALA A 445 -19.79 14.19 20.11
C ALA A 445 -19.68 13.08 19.04
N ALA A 446 -20.63 12.15 19.05
CA ALA A 446 -20.71 11.11 18.04
C ALA A 446 -20.77 11.73 16.62
N PRO A 447 -20.10 11.14 15.61
CA PRO A 447 -20.14 11.62 14.23
C PRO A 447 -21.56 11.83 13.69
N PRO A 448 -21.79 12.74 12.73
CA PRO A 448 -23.13 13.14 12.28
C PRO A 448 -24.03 11.97 11.83
N LEU A 449 -23.47 11.01 11.11
CA LEU A 449 -24.19 9.82 10.66
C LEU A 449 -24.53 8.90 11.84
N ARG A 450 -23.61 8.71 12.80
CA ARG A 450 -23.87 7.94 14.02
C ARG A 450 -25.00 8.55 14.85
N ARG A 451 -24.98 9.87 15.04
CA ARG A 451 -26.04 10.61 15.75
C ARG A 451 -27.39 10.44 15.08
N HIS A 452 -27.42 10.56 13.75
CA HIS A 452 -28.64 10.34 12.97
C HIS A 452 -29.19 8.91 13.15
N LEU A 453 -28.32 7.90 13.13
CA LEU A 453 -28.71 6.51 13.34
C LEU A 453 -29.21 6.24 14.77
N GLU A 454 -28.64 6.89 15.77
CA GLU A 454 -29.07 6.80 17.18
C GLU A 454 -30.49 7.36 17.37
N GLU A 455 -30.89 8.37 16.60
CA GLU A 455 -32.23 9.00 16.62
C GLU A 455 -33.33 8.16 15.91
N LEU A 456 -32.95 7.21 15.06
CA LEU A 456 -33.87 6.35 14.31
C LEU A 456 -34.35 5.14 15.13
N SER A 457 -35.55 4.62 14.80
CA SER A 457 -36.03 3.37 15.38
C SER A 457 -35.24 2.15 14.87
N ALA A 458 -35.29 1.02 15.59
CA ALA A 458 -34.56 -0.20 15.22
C ALA A 458 -34.87 -0.68 13.78
N ALA A 459 -36.13 -0.54 13.33
CA ALA A 459 -36.55 -0.92 11.98
C ALA A 459 -36.07 0.06 10.89
N GLU A 460 -35.86 1.33 11.23
CA GLU A 460 -35.37 2.37 10.31
C GLU A 460 -33.84 2.38 10.22
N ARG A 461 -33.15 2.05 11.32
CA ARG A 461 -31.68 1.97 11.39
C ARG A 461 -31.10 1.05 10.33
N GLY A 462 -31.68 -0.14 10.14
CA GLY A 462 -31.18 -1.11 9.15
C GLY A 462 -31.20 -0.56 7.73
N ARG A 463 -32.27 0.13 7.33
CA ARG A 463 -32.37 0.75 5.99
C ARG A 463 -31.42 1.93 5.83
N ALA A 464 -31.37 2.82 6.82
CA ALA A 464 -30.47 3.97 6.81
C ALA A 464 -28.99 3.55 6.76
N LEU A 465 -28.62 2.45 7.42
CA LEU A 465 -27.26 1.92 7.37
C LEU A 465 -26.90 1.35 5.99
N VAL A 466 -27.83 0.63 5.35
CA VAL A 466 -27.63 0.14 3.97
C VAL A 466 -27.48 1.32 3.00
N GLU A 467 -28.30 2.35 3.14
CA GLU A 467 -28.20 3.57 2.33
C GLU A 467 -26.87 4.29 2.54
N ALA A 468 -26.41 4.41 3.80
CA ALA A 468 -25.12 5.00 4.12
C ALA A 468 -23.95 4.20 3.53
N VAL A 469 -23.96 2.87 3.66
CA VAL A 469 -22.94 2.01 3.06
C VAL A 469 -22.93 2.14 1.53
N ARG A 470 -24.10 2.21 0.89
CA ARG A 470 -24.22 2.41 -0.56
C ARG A 470 -23.74 3.79 -0.99
N ALA A 471 -24.05 4.84 -0.23
CA ALA A 471 -23.59 6.20 -0.50
C ALA A 471 -22.06 6.28 -0.42
N GLU A 472 -21.46 5.74 0.64
CA GLU A 472 -19.99 5.70 0.78
C GLU A 472 -19.34 4.82 -0.28
N ALA A 473 -19.95 3.70 -0.64
CA ALA A 473 -19.46 2.81 -1.69
C ALA A 473 -19.50 3.49 -3.07
N SER A 474 -20.62 4.13 -3.42
CA SER A 474 -20.74 4.91 -4.66
C SER A 474 -19.73 6.06 -4.70
N ALA A 475 -19.57 6.79 -3.59
CA ALA A 475 -18.60 7.88 -3.51
C ALA A 475 -17.15 7.38 -3.61
N THR A 476 -16.84 6.17 -3.12
CA THR A 476 -15.54 5.50 -3.28
C THR A 476 -15.28 5.08 -4.72
N LEU A 477 -16.32 4.74 -5.49
CA LEU A 477 -16.22 4.43 -6.93
C LEU A 477 -16.34 5.66 -7.85
N GLY A 478 -16.62 6.84 -7.29
CA GLY A 478 -16.79 8.08 -8.07
C GLY A 478 -18.15 8.19 -8.76
N HIS A 479 -19.14 7.41 -8.33
CA HIS A 479 -20.52 7.52 -8.79
C HIS A 479 -21.27 8.57 -7.97
N ALA A 480 -21.96 9.50 -8.65
CA ALA A 480 -22.80 10.50 -8.00
C ALA A 480 -24.12 9.93 -7.44
N ASN A 481 -24.51 8.73 -7.89
CA ASN A 481 -25.75 8.07 -7.47
C ASN A 481 -25.45 6.87 -6.56
N PRO A 482 -25.94 6.85 -5.30
CA PRO A 482 -25.92 5.67 -4.42
C PRO A 482 -26.57 4.43 -5.04
N ASP A 483 -27.50 4.60 -5.98
CA ASP A 483 -28.15 3.49 -6.68
C ASP A 483 -27.27 2.77 -7.70
N ALA A 484 -26.12 3.34 -8.05
CA ALA A 484 -25.12 2.67 -8.88
C ALA A 484 -24.55 1.41 -8.20
N VAL A 485 -24.62 1.31 -6.87
CA VAL A 485 -24.21 0.14 -6.10
C VAL A 485 -25.46 -0.60 -5.57
N PRO A 486 -25.82 -1.76 -6.14
CA PRO A 486 -26.97 -2.54 -5.68
C PRO A 486 -26.73 -3.15 -4.29
N ALA A 487 -27.73 -3.08 -3.40
CA ALA A 487 -27.59 -3.50 -2.00
C ALA A 487 -27.16 -4.96 -1.80
N GLY A 488 -27.62 -5.86 -2.69
CA GLY A 488 -27.33 -7.30 -2.62
C GLY A 488 -26.18 -7.78 -3.51
N ARG A 489 -25.55 -6.88 -4.29
CA ARG A 489 -24.47 -7.28 -5.20
C ARG A 489 -23.12 -7.21 -4.49
N ALA A 490 -22.22 -8.13 -4.81
CA ALA A 490 -20.90 -8.14 -4.20
C ALA A 490 -20.10 -6.90 -4.64
N PHE A 491 -19.35 -6.30 -3.72
CA PHE A 491 -18.50 -5.13 -3.99
C PHE A 491 -17.51 -5.40 -5.15
N ARG A 492 -16.94 -6.61 -5.22
CA ARG A 492 -16.03 -7.03 -6.30
C ARG A 492 -16.68 -6.94 -7.69
N ASP A 493 -17.97 -7.27 -7.80
CA ASP A 493 -18.69 -7.30 -9.07
C ASP A 493 -19.08 -5.91 -9.58
N VAL A 494 -18.95 -4.89 -8.73
CA VAL A 494 -19.22 -3.48 -9.05
C VAL A 494 -17.96 -2.63 -9.10
N GLY A 495 -16.78 -3.27 -9.13
CA GLY A 495 -15.51 -2.59 -9.35
C GLY A 495 -14.71 -2.27 -8.08
N PHE A 496 -15.06 -2.84 -6.93
CA PHE A 496 -14.15 -2.80 -5.79
C PHE A 496 -12.99 -3.77 -5.96
N ASP A 497 -11.80 -3.22 -5.89
CA ASP A 497 -10.54 -3.91 -5.65
C ASP A 497 -10.12 -3.75 -4.18
N SER A 498 -8.94 -4.28 -3.83
CA SER A 498 -8.45 -4.22 -2.47
C SER A 498 -8.05 -2.81 -2.00
N VAL A 499 -7.77 -1.87 -2.91
CA VAL A 499 -7.41 -0.48 -2.57
C VAL A 499 -8.67 0.34 -2.26
N THR A 500 -9.67 0.24 -3.12
CA THR A 500 -10.99 0.86 -2.93
C THR A 500 -11.73 0.27 -1.72
N ALA A 501 -11.49 -1.01 -1.39
CA ALA A 501 -11.99 -1.62 -0.15
C ALA A 501 -11.45 -0.91 1.12
N VAL A 502 -10.14 -0.60 1.14
CA VAL A 502 -9.51 0.15 2.24
C VAL A 502 -10.03 1.59 2.32
N GLU A 503 -10.29 2.23 1.17
CA GLU A 503 -10.87 3.58 1.11
C GLU A 503 -12.30 3.60 1.68
N LEU A 504 -13.17 2.66 1.28
CA LEU A 504 -14.52 2.54 1.80
C LEU A 504 -14.52 2.30 3.31
N ARG A 505 -13.65 1.41 3.80
CA ARG A 505 -13.45 1.19 5.24
C ARG A 505 -13.11 2.48 5.96
N ASN A 506 -12.14 3.26 5.46
CA ASN A 506 -11.72 4.52 6.09
C ASN A 506 -12.85 5.53 6.16
N ARG A 507 -13.63 5.65 5.09
CA ARG A 507 -14.82 6.52 5.02
C ARG A 507 -15.89 6.10 6.03
N LEU A 508 -16.22 4.81 6.08
CA LEU A 508 -17.21 4.27 7.04
C LEU A 508 -16.76 4.46 8.48
N ARG A 509 -15.46 4.27 8.76
CA ARG A 509 -14.90 4.52 10.08
C ARG A 509 -15.02 6.00 10.47
N ALA A 510 -14.71 6.92 9.57
CA ALA A 510 -14.87 8.35 9.82
C ALA A 510 -16.35 8.72 10.06
N ALA A 511 -17.26 8.19 9.25
CA ALA A 511 -18.68 8.46 9.33
C ALA A 511 -19.35 7.87 10.59
N LEU A 512 -18.88 6.71 11.09
CA LEU A 512 -19.50 5.98 12.21
C LEU A 512 -18.70 6.07 13.52
N GLY A 513 -17.45 6.51 13.48
CA GLY A 513 -16.58 6.56 14.67
C GLY A 513 -16.32 5.18 15.26
N LEU A 514 -16.25 4.14 14.42
CA LEU A 514 -16.01 2.75 14.83
C LEU A 514 -14.60 2.29 14.43
N PRO A 515 -13.92 1.49 15.27
CA PRO A 515 -12.76 0.73 14.82
C PRO A 515 -13.23 -0.36 13.85
N LEU A 516 -12.77 -0.30 12.60
CA LEU A 516 -13.18 -1.22 11.55
C LEU A 516 -11.96 -1.97 10.99
N PRO A 517 -11.98 -3.32 10.96
CA PRO A 517 -10.84 -4.11 10.49
C PRO A 517 -10.57 -3.92 8.99
N ALA A 518 -9.34 -4.17 8.56
CA ALA A 518 -8.93 -4.03 7.15
C ALA A 518 -9.66 -4.98 6.19
N ALA A 519 -10.04 -6.18 6.67
CA ALA A 519 -10.74 -7.19 5.89
C ALA A 519 -12.27 -6.97 5.81
N LEU A 520 -12.82 -5.91 6.43
CA LEU A 520 -14.25 -5.66 6.59
C LEU A 520 -15.08 -5.86 5.29
N VAL A 521 -14.62 -5.27 4.19
CA VAL A 521 -15.32 -5.33 2.89
C VAL A 521 -15.27 -6.73 2.27
N PHE A 522 -14.28 -7.54 2.63
CA PHE A 522 -14.15 -8.93 2.17
C PHE A 522 -14.95 -9.89 3.06
N ASP A 523 -14.94 -9.67 4.37
CA ASP A 523 -15.73 -10.45 5.34
C ASP A 523 -17.24 -10.21 5.16
N HIS A 524 -17.59 -9.01 4.70
CA HIS A 524 -18.98 -8.60 4.43
C HIS A 524 -19.11 -8.07 3.00
N PRO A 525 -19.20 -8.97 2.00
CA PRO A 525 -18.98 -8.64 0.60
C PRO A 525 -20.10 -7.85 -0.09
N THR A 526 -21.23 -7.59 0.58
CA THR A 526 -22.35 -6.83 0.03
C THR A 526 -22.70 -5.64 0.93
N PRO A 527 -23.26 -4.54 0.38
CA PRO A 527 -23.72 -3.42 1.20
C PRO A 527 -24.68 -3.83 2.32
N THR A 528 -25.58 -4.79 2.06
CA THR A 528 -26.49 -5.32 3.09
C THR A 528 -25.76 -6.10 4.18
N ALA A 529 -24.81 -6.98 3.83
CA ALA A 529 -24.04 -7.75 4.81
C ALA A 529 -23.18 -6.83 5.68
N LEU A 530 -22.54 -5.84 5.05
CA LEU A 530 -21.72 -4.86 5.73
C LEU A 530 -22.55 -3.99 6.67
N ALA A 531 -23.73 -3.55 6.22
CA ALA A 531 -24.66 -2.83 7.06
C ALA A 531 -25.15 -3.68 8.26
N GLY A 532 -25.45 -4.97 8.06
CA GLY A 532 -25.83 -5.87 9.16
C GLY A 532 -24.73 -5.98 10.23
N HIS A 533 -23.47 -6.10 9.80
CA HIS A 533 -22.32 -6.14 10.70
C HIS A 533 -22.12 -4.82 11.46
N LEU A 534 -22.14 -3.70 10.75
CA LEU A 534 -22.01 -2.37 11.35
C LEU A 534 -23.15 -2.08 12.36
N GLY A 535 -24.38 -2.51 12.05
CA GLY A 535 -25.51 -2.39 12.97
C GLY A 535 -25.31 -3.21 14.26
N THR A 536 -24.72 -4.40 14.13
CA THR A 536 -24.35 -5.25 15.28
C THR A 536 -23.29 -4.57 16.15
N LEU A 537 -22.27 -3.96 15.53
CA LEU A 537 -21.21 -3.22 16.24
C LEU A 537 -21.74 -1.96 16.95
N LEU A 538 -22.71 -1.25 16.37
CA LEU A 538 -23.23 0.01 16.93
C LEU A 538 -24.28 -0.21 18.02
N PHE A 539 -25.16 -1.18 17.85
CA PHE A 539 -26.39 -1.29 18.66
C PHE A 539 -26.54 -2.63 19.39
N GLY A 540 -25.58 -3.55 19.26
CA GLY A 540 -25.58 -4.84 19.97
C GLY A 540 -26.78 -5.74 19.64
N THR A 541 -27.54 -5.42 18.59
CA THR A 541 -28.78 -6.09 18.20
C THR A 541 -28.77 -6.32 16.70
N ALA A 542 -28.95 -7.58 16.29
CA ALA A 542 -29.26 -7.88 14.90
C ALA A 542 -30.62 -7.23 14.56
N PRO A 543 -30.76 -6.51 13.45
CA PRO A 543 -32.04 -5.94 13.08
C PRO A 543 -33.03 -7.08 12.77
N GLU A 544 -34.12 -7.16 13.55
CA GLU A 544 -35.30 -7.94 13.15
C GLU A 544 -35.79 -7.39 11.81
N ALA A 545 -35.83 -8.27 10.80
CA ALA A 545 -36.45 -7.97 9.53
C ALA A 545 -37.92 -7.58 9.75
N PRO A 546 -38.47 -6.57 9.06
CA PRO A 546 -39.88 -6.23 9.15
C PRO A 546 -40.72 -7.44 8.76
N GLY A 547 -41.56 -7.90 9.69
CA GLY A 547 -42.42 -9.06 9.51
C GLY A 547 -43.35 -8.90 8.31
N ASN A 548 -43.10 -9.71 7.27
CA ASN A 548 -44.14 -10.13 6.35
C ASN A 548 -44.57 -11.53 6.78
N GLY A 549 -45.77 -11.61 7.34
CA GLY A 549 -46.33 -12.85 7.85
C GLY A 549 -46.44 -13.94 6.78
N ARG A 550 -45.85 -15.09 7.09
CA ARG A 550 -46.45 -16.41 6.90
C ARG A 550 -45.88 -17.33 7.99
N PRO A 551 -46.73 -17.95 8.84
CA PRO A 551 -46.27 -18.93 9.81
C PRO A 551 -45.93 -20.25 9.11
N ASP A 552 -44.88 -20.90 9.60
CA ASP A 552 -44.37 -22.24 9.27
C ASP A 552 -43.51 -22.38 7.99
N ASP A 553 -42.29 -21.82 8.00
CA ASP A 553 -41.12 -22.42 7.31
C ASP A 553 -40.27 -23.12 8.38
N PRO A 554 -40.42 -24.45 8.60
CA PRO A 554 -39.63 -25.19 9.59
C PRO A 554 -38.12 -25.16 9.33
N ASP A 555 -37.70 -24.81 8.10
CA ASP A 555 -36.30 -24.80 7.69
C ASP A 555 -35.65 -23.41 7.81
N ALA A 556 -36.41 -22.36 8.15
CA ALA A 556 -35.88 -21.00 8.32
C ALA A 556 -34.77 -20.96 9.39
N ARG A 557 -34.95 -21.67 10.50
CA ARG A 557 -33.93 -21.76 11.57
C ARG A 557 -32.70 -22.55 11.13
N ILE A 558 -32.86 -23.53 10.24
CA ILE A 558 -31.75 -24.33 9.69
C ILE A 558 -30.96 -23.49 8.68
N ARG A 559 -31.64 -22.73 7.82
CA ARG A 559 -31.02 -21.81 6.85
C ARG A 559 -30.23 -20.70 7.54
N GLU A 560 -30.77 -20.15 8.62
CA GLU A 560 -30.09 -19.15 9.47
C GLU A 560 -28.88 -19.76 10.22
N ALA A 561 -29.01 -20.99 10.74
CA ALA A 561 -27.90 -21.71 11.36
C ALA A 561 -26.79 -22.05 10.36
N LEU A 562 -27.12 -22.46 9.14
CA LEU A 562 -26.12 -22.74 8.08
C LEU A 562 -25.43 -21.46 7.60
N ALA A 563 -26.15 -20.34 7.51
CA ALA A 563 -25.59 -19.05 7.09
C ALA A 563 -24.65 -18.41 8.13
N THR A 564 -24.80 -18.76 9.42
CA THR A 564 -23.98 -18.22 10.52
C THR A 564 -22.74 -19.06 10.81
N VAL A 565 -22.64 -20.29 10.29
CA VAL A 565 -21.44 -21.13 10.48
C VAL A 565 -20.39 -20.75 9.42
N PRO A 566 -19.18 -20.32 9.84
CA PRO A 566 -18.12 -19.99 8.89
C PRO A 566 -17.75 -21.19 8.02
N LEU A 567 -17.60 -21.00 6.70
CA LEU A 567 -17.20 -22.05 5.75
C LEU A 567 -15.89 -22.76 6.15
N GLY A 568 -14.97 -22.03 6.81
CA GLY A 568 -13.75 -22.60 7.37
C GLY A 568 -14.00 -23.65 8.46
N ARG A 569 -15.05 -23.51 9.28
CA ARG A 569 -15.45 -24.51 10.28
C ARG A 569 -16.12 -25.72 9.63
N LEU A 570 -16.95 -25.52 8.61
CA LEU A 570 -17.53 -26.64 7.83
C LEU A 570 -16.46 -27.45 7.11
N ARG A 571 -15.42 -26.79 6.57
CA ARG A 571 -14.26 -27.43 5.95
C ARG A 571 -13.42 -28.19 6.97
N LYS A 572 -13.13 -27.60 8.15
CA LYS A 572 -12.37 -28.23 9.24
C LYS A 572 -13.10 -29.44 9.85
N ALA A 573 -14.43 -29.45 9.82
CA ALA A 573 -15.27 -30.56 10.27
C ALA A 573 -15.53 -31.63 9.19
N GLY A 574 -15.05 -31.44 7.96
CA GLY A 574 -15.27 -32.38 6.84
C GLY A 574 -16.70 -32.40 6.29
N LEU A 575 -17.53 -31.42 6.64
CA LEU A 575 -18.96 -31.39 6.30
C LEU A 575 -19.26 -30.60 5.02
N LEU A 576 -18.32 -29.80 4.53
CA LEU A 576 -18.52 -28.91 3.38
C LEU A 576 -18.84 -29.68 2.09
N ASP A 577 -18.09 -30.75 1.79
CA ASP A 577 -18.32 -31.57 0.58
C ASP A 577 -19.64 -32.35 0.64
N MET A 578 -20.12 -32.65 1.86
CA MET A 578 -21.39 -33.35 2.08
C MET A 578 -22.58 -32.42 1.85
N VAL A 579 -22.50 -31.16 2.31
CA VAL A 579 -23.50 -30.12 2.04
C VAL A 579 -23.54 -29.77 0.55
N LEU A 580 -22.40 -29.69 -0.13
CA LEU A 580 -22.34 -29.42 -1.57
C LEU A 580 -22.93 -30.57 -2.40
N LYS A 581 -22.67 -31.83 -2.02
CA LYS A 581 -23.30 -33.01 -2.67
C LYS A 581 -24.81 -33.05 -2.51
N LEU A 582 -25.33 -32.66 -1.36
CA LEU A 582 -26.77 -32.58 -1.12
C LEU A 582 -27.41 -31.46 -1.95
N ALA A 583 -26.73 -30.30 -2.07
CA ALA A 583 -27.20 -29.17 -2.86
C ALA A 583 -27.24 -29.46 -4.38
N ASP A 584 -26.33 -30.28 -4.90
CA ASP A 584 -26.36 -30.72 -6.31
C ASP A 584 -27.45 -31.76 -6.61
N SER A 585 -28.03 -32.41 -5.58
CA SER A 585 -29.03 -33.47 -5.75
C SER A 585 -30.48 -32.97 -5.92
N GLU A 586 -30.77 -31.69 -5.64
CA GLU A 586 -32.09 -31.07 -5.80
C GLU A 586 -32.31 -30.39 -7.16
N ALA A 587 -31.36 -30.50 -8.10
CA ALA A 587 -31.44 -29.88 -9.43
C ALA A 587 -32.15 -30.74 -10.51
N THR A 588 -32.85 -31.81 -10.14
CA THR A 588 -33.69 -32.61 -11.06
C THR A 588 -35.08 -32.84 -10.45
N ASP A 589 -35.93 -31.82 -10.51
CA ASP A 589 -37.39 -32.02 -10.45
C ASP A 589 -37.89 -32.35 -11.86
N ASP A 590 -38.22 -33.63 -12.06
CA ASP A 590 -38.95 -34.14 -13.22
C ASP A 590 -40.38 -33.55 -13.25
N PRO A 591 -40.91 -33.13 -14.41
CA PRO A 591 -42.24 -32.54 -14.47
C PRO A 591 -43.33 -33.60 -14.21
N ALA A 592 -44.21 -33.28 -13.25
CA ALA A 592 -45.34 -34.10 -12.84
C ALA A 592 -46.24 -34.55 -14.01
N PRO A 593 -46.70 -35.82 -14.03
CA PRO A 593 -47.71 -36.25 -14.97
C PRO A 593 -49.11 -35.77 -14.54
N GLU A 594 -49.96 -35.57 -15.55
CA GLU A 594 -51.32 -35.05 -15.46
C GLU A 594 -52.23 -35.85 -14.52
N ALA A 595 -53.14 -35.11 -13.89
CA ALA A 595 -54.12 -35.58 -12.92
C ALA A 595 -55.01 -36.71 -13.45
N ALA A 596 -55.13 -37.78 -12.67
CA ALA A 596 -56.24 -38.71 -12.71
C ALA A 596 -56.69 -39.08 -11.28
N ASP A 597 -58.00 -38.95 -11.09
CA ASP A 597 -58.94 -39.27 -9.99
C ASP A 597 -58.49 -39.87 -8.62
N PRO A 598 -59.25 -39.57 -7.54
CA PRO A 598 -58.90 -39.89 -6.16
C PRO A 598 -59.39 -41.29 -5.76
N ALA A 599 -58.49 -42.17 -5.32
CA ALA A 599 -58.87 -43.36 -4.57
C ALA A 599 -57.73 -43.94 -3.72
N GLU A 600 -58.07 -44.13 -2.45
CA GLU A 600 -57.52 -45.07 -1.46
C GLU A 600 -56.28 -44.67 -0.64
N SER A 601 -56.57 -44.54 0.66
CA SER A 601 -55.66 -44.26 1.77
C SER A 601 -54.70 -45.44 1.99
N LEU A 602 -53.42 -45.12 2.22
CA LEU A 602 -52.35 -46.07 2.57
C LEU A 602 -52.57 -46.81 3.91
N ASP A 603 -53.62 -46.49 4.65
CA ASP A 603 -53.96 -47.14 5.92
C ASP A 603 -54.69 -48.49 5.78
N ASP A 604 -55.08 -48.91 4.56
CA ASP A 604 -55.87 -50.14 4.33
C ASP A 604 -55.13 -51.25 3.55
N MET A 605 -53.81 -51.13 3.34
CA MET A 605 -53.03 -52.14 2.58
C MET A 605 -52.53 -53.30 3.44
N ASP A 606 -52.71 -54.53 2.95
CA ASP A 606 -52.23 -55.74 3.63
C ASP A 606 -50.71 -55.96 3.48
N ALA A 607 -50.16 -56.79 4.38
CA ALA A 607 -48.71 -57.03 4.49
C ALA A 607 -48.09 -57.66 3.23
N GLU A 608 -48.89 -58.29 2.38
CA GLU A 608 -48.41 -58.94 1.15
C GLU A 608 -48.29 -57.93 -0.01
N ALA A 609 -49.15 -56.91 -0.04
CA ALA A 609 -49.03 -55.76 -0.95
C ALA A 609 -47.84 -54.86 -0.63
N LEU A 610 -47.53 -54.63 0.67
CA LEU A 610 -46.35 -53.89 1.11
C LEU A 610 -45.03 -54.60 0.77
N LEU A 611 -45.01 -55.94 0.80
CA LEU A 611 -43.81 -56.71 0.49
C LEU A 611 -43.43 -56.64 -1.00
N ARG A 612 -44.42 -56.55 -1.91
CA ARG A 612 -44.16 -56.37 -3.36
C ARG A 612 -43.58 -55.00 -3.67
N LEU A 613 -44.09 -53.96 -3.00
CA LEU A 613 -43.62 -52.58 -3.14
C LEU A 613 -42.19 -52.40 -2.62
N ALA A 614 -41.78 -53.16 -1.60
CA ALA A 614 -40.41 -53.16 -1.09
C ALA A 614 -39.40 -53.93 -1.98
N THR A 615 -39.85 -54.96 -2.71
CA THR A 615 -38.97 -55.74 -3.61
C THR A 615 -38.73 -55.09 -4.97
N GLU A 616 -39.63 -54.21 -5.44
CA GLU A 616 -39.46 -53.49 -6.71
C GLU A 616 -38.51 -52.28 -6.59
N ASN A 617 -38.32 -51.73 -5.39
CA ASN A 617 -37.38 -50.62 -5.13
C ASN A 617 -35.92 -51.05 -4.85
N SER A 618 -35.62 -52.35 -4.87
CA SER A 618 -34.27 -52.88 -4.59
C SER A 618 -33.46 -53.22 -5.87
N ALA A 619 -33.91 -52.77 -7.04
CA ALA A 619 -33.21 -52.94 -8.31
C ALA A 619 -33.27 -51.65 -9.16
N ASN A 620 -32.61 -50.59 -8.66
CA ASN A 620 -32.00 -49.53 -9.47
C ASN A 620 -30.88 -48.83 -8.68
#